data_AF-Q6MIH1-F1
#
_entry.id   AF-Q6MIH1-F1
#
_cell.length_a   1.000
_cell.length_b   1.000
_cell.length_c   1.000
_cell.angle_alpha   90.00
_cell.angle_beta   90.00
_cell.angle_gamma   90.00
#
_symmetry.space_group_name_H-M   'P 1'
#
loop_
_entity.id
_entity.type
_entity.pdbx_description
1 polymer ?
#
loop_
_entity_poly.entity_id
_entity_poly.type
_entity_poly.pdbx_seq_one_letter_code
_entity_poly.pdbx_strand_id
1 'polypeptide(L)'
;MRLTVSALVLLFAVTTQASVEMTVQKEAFVIHSTSISCMSYQDGSNRRDIASPYIDIPQIRIANRSGEFFAPAMIQVTFKSSVRSYTCTYSDYQLDAIGIPVRMTNNEILDLTCPIKCGGLPIGSPEKVTATVELIGHTESGNGHLTPIKIQKKMDIIN
;
A
#
# COMPACT_ATOMS: atom_id res chain seq x y z
N MET A 1 47.11 13.23 41.60
CA MET A 1 46.02 13.60 40.68
C MET A 1 45.82 12.44 39.70
N ARG A 2 44.70 11.72 39.79
CA ARG A 2 44.32 10.68 38.83
C ARG A 2 43.36 11.30 37.82
N LEU A 3 43.76 11.39 36.56
CA LEU A 3 42.90 11.79 35.44
C LEU A 3 42.22 10.53 34.91
N THR A 4 40.94 10.36 35.23
CA THR A 4 40.06 9.38 34.59
C THR A 4 39.56 9.96 33.28
N VAL A 5 40.02 9.39 32.16
CA VAL A 5 39.48 9.67 30.82
C VAL A 5 38.20 8.84 30.67
N SER A 6 37.04 9.48 30.82
CA SER A 6 35.76 8.88 30.45
C SER A 6 35.65 8.84 28.93
N ALA A 7 35.77 7.64 28.35
CA ALA A 7 35.41 7.39 26.97
C ALA A 7 33.88 7.51 26.83
N LEU A 8 33.42 8.62 26.26
CA LEU A 8 32.02 8.83 25.89
C LEU A 8 31.74 7.97 24.65
N VAL A 9 31.20 6.77 24.85
CA VAL A 9 30.70 5.93 23.77
C VAL A 9 29.41 6.57 23.26
N LEU A 10 29.48 7.31 22.15
CA LEU A 10 28.30 7.67 21.38
C LEU A 10 27.74 6.38 20.78
N LEU A 11 26.71 5.82 21.42
CA LEU A 11 25.79 4.92 20.75
C LEU A 11 25.04 5.73 19.70
N PHE A 12 25.55 5.71 18.46
CA PHE A 12 24.73 6.03 17.31
C PHE A 12 23.59 5.04 17.29
N ALA A 13 22.38 5.53 17.60
CA ALA A 13 21.16 4.80 17.31
C ALA A 13 21.14 4.58 15.79
N VAL A 14 21.55 3.39 15.36
CA VAL A 14 21.32 2.90 14.00
C VAL A 14 19.82 2.81 13.89
N THR A 15 19.21 3.85 13.33
CA THR A 15 17.84 3.77 12.86
C THR A 15 17.88 2.70 11.79
N THR A 16 17.30 1.53 12.06
CA THR A 16 17.10 0.50 11.04
C THR A 16 16.09 1.06 10.07
N GLN A 17 16.58 1.83 9.09
CA GLN A 17 15.81 2.25 7.93
C GLN A 17 15.22 0.97 7.34
N ALA A 18 13.90 0.97 7.16
CA ALA A 18 13.24 -0.16 6.51
C ALA A 18 13.92 -0.37 5.15
N SER A 19 14.42 -1.59 4.93
CA SER A 19 15.21 -1.95 3.75
C SER A 19 14.43 -1.74 2.44
N VAL A 20 13.11 -1.76 2.51
CA VAL A 20 12.22 -1.34 1.42
C VAL A 20 11.28 -0.28 1.97
N GLU A 21 11.07 0.78 1.19
CA GLU A 21 10.26 1.92 1.57
C GLU A 21 9.03 2.03 0.67
N MET A 22 7.90 2.40 1.27
CA MET A 22 6.68 2.75 0.55
C MET A 22 6.23 4.14 0.98
N THR A 23 5.94 4.99 0.00
CA THR A 23 5.28 6.28 0.19
C THR A 23 3.92 6.23 -0.48
N VAL A 24 2.89 6.68 0.22
CA VAL A 24 1.53 6.83 -0.30
C VAL A 24 1.09 8.27 -0.06
N GLN A 25 0.17 8.78 -0.86
CA GLN A 25 -0.49 10.05 -0.52
C GLN A 25 -1.20 9.93 0.82
N LYS A 26 -1.19 11.03 1.58
CA LYS A 26 -1.81 11.08 2.90
C LYS A 26 -3.33 10.99 2.81
N GLU A 27 -3.89 11.54 1.74
CA GLU A 27 -5.32 11.70 1.55
C GLU A 27 -5.73 11.08 0.21
N ALA A 28 -6.90 10.47 0.16
CA ALA A 28 -7.55 10.10 -1.07
C ALA A 28 -9.04 10.45 -1.02
N PHE A 29 -9.58 10.80 -2.17
CA PHE A 29 -10.94 11.29 -2.30
C PHE A 29 -11.86 10.18 -2.76
N VAL A 30 -13.04 10.18 -2.16
CA VAL A 30 -14.16 9.39 -2.64
C VAL A 30 -14.60 9.91 -4.00
N ILE A 31 -14.68 8.99 -4.95
CA ILE A 31 -15.33 9.23 -6.23
C ILE A 31 -16.72 8.60 -6.15
N HIS A 32 -17.73 9.47 -6.04
CA HIS A 32 -19.12 9.06 -6.11
C HIS A 32 -19.47 8.68 -7.56
N SER A 33 -20.04 7.48 -7.74
CA SER A 33 -20.61 7.09 -9.02
C SER A 33 -21.89 7.88 -9.29
N THR A 34 -22.06 8.42 -10.49
CA THR A 34 -23.23 9.21 -10.90
C THR A 34 -24.29 8.38 -11.64
N SER A 35 -24.13 7.06 -11.73
CA SER A 35 -24.98 6.21 -12.56
C SER A 35 -25.17 4.83 -11.93
N ILE A 36 -26.42 4.46 -11.68
CA ILE A 36 -26.86 3.08 -11.46
C ILE A 36 -26.71 2.37 -12.80
N SER A 37 -25.89 1.32 -12.91
CA SER A 37 -25.91 0.52 -14.14
C SER A 37 -27.29 -0.15 -14.23
N CYS A 38 -27.99 -0.02 -15.35
CA CYS A 38 -29.32 -0.64 -15.52
C CYS A 38 -29.29 -2.17 -15.30
N MET A 39 -28.10 -2.78 -15.32
CA MET A 39 -27.87 -4.21 -15.10
C MET A 39 -27.92 -4.62 -13.62
N SER A 40 -27.53 -3.77 -12.67
CA SER A 40 -27.64 -4.11 -11.23
C SER A 40 -29.07 -4.07 -10.71
N TYR A 41 -29.95 -3.34 -11.39
CA TYR A 41 -31.38 -3.33 -11.06
C TYR A 41 -32.10 -4.63 -11.49
N GLN A 42 -31.57 -5.34 -12.50
CA GLN A 42 -32.26 -6.50 -13.09
C GLN A 42 -31.80 -7.86 -12.56
N ASP A 43 -30.53 -8.03 -12.19
CA ASP A 43 -29.96 -9.38 -12.08
C ASP A 43 -29.81 -9.97 -10.67
N GLY A 44 -30.18 -9.24 -9.61
CA GLY A 44 -30.31 -9.75 -8.23
C GLY A 44 -29.10 -10.51 -7.65
N SER A 45 -27.94 -10.46 -8.30
CA SER A 45 -26.81 -11.36 -8.05
C SER A 45 -25.48 -10.60 -8.06
N ASN A 46 -24.65 -10.94 -7.08
CA ASN A 46 -23.40 -10.28 -6.71
C ASN A 46 -22.34 -10.26 -7.83
N ARG A 47 -22.38 -9.26 -8.71
CA ARG A 47 -21.21 -8.83 -9.47
C ARG A 47 -20.93 -7.36 -9.17
N ARG A 48 -19.73 -7.11 -8.64
CA ARG A 48 -19.22 -5.83 -8.13
C ARG A 48 -19.34 -4.77 -9.22
N ASP A 49 -20.38 -3.97 -9.07
CA ASP A 49 -20.80 -2.97 -10.01
C ASP A 49 -19.83 -1.78 -9.96
N ILE A 50 -19.34 -1.35 -11.13
CA ILE A 50 -18.56 -0.10 -11.32
C ILE A 50 -19.43 1.13 -10.98
N ALA A 51 -20.73 0.92 -10.71
CA ALA A 51 -21.66 1.88 -10.15
C ALA A 51 -21.57 2.07 -8.62
N SER A 52 -20.65 1.41 -7.89
CA SER A 52 -20.43 1.70 -6.47
C SER A 52 -19.37 2.79 -6.29
N PRO A 53 -19.52 3.68 -5.30
CA PRO A 53 -18.47 4.65 -4.99
C PRO A 53 -17.13 3.95 -4.73
N TYR A 54 -16.05 4.60 -5.19
CA TYR A 54 -14.70 4.06 -5.14
C TYR A 54 -13.69 5.14 -4.78
N ILE A 55 -12.47 4.72 -4.46
CA ILE A 55 -11.33 5.61 -4.24
C ILE A 55 -10.26 5.28 -5.26
N ASP A 56 -9.69 6.32 -5.85
CA ASP A 56 -8.44 6.24 -6.59
C ASP A 56 -7.28 6.57 -5.64
N ILE A 57 -6.28 5.69 -5.62
CA ILE A 57 -5.01 5.91 -4.93
C ILE A 57 -3.98 6.23 -6.01
N PRO A 58 -3.73 7.51 -6.30
CA PRO A 58 -3.05 7.92 -7.52
C PRO A 58 -1.52 7.76 -7.47
N GLN A 59 -0.92 7.70 -6.27
CA GLN A 59 0.53 7.67 -6.14
C GLN A 59 0.93 6.78 -4.97
N ILE A 60 1.50 5.62 -5.31
CA ILE A 60 2.38 4.89 -4.39
C ILE A 60 3.76 4.89 -5.03
N ARG A 61 4.77 5.20 -4.22
CA ARG A 61 6.17 5.10 -4.57
C ARG A 61 6.79 3.98 -3.75
N ILE A 62 7.49 3.08 -4.40
CA ILE A 62 8.24 1.99 -3.78
C ILE A 62 9.71 2.23 -4.05
N ALA A 63 10.55 2.20 -3.01
CA ALA A 63 11.99 2.29 -3.15
C ALA A 63 12.65 1.07 -2.49
N ASN A 64 13.46 0.34 -3.26
CA ASN A 64 14.24 -0.77 -2.73
C ASN A 64 15.61 -0.27 -2.27
N ARG A 65 15.84 -0.23 -0.95
CA ARG A 65 17.10 0.19 -0.31
C ARG A 65 17.76 -0.96 0.45
N SER A 66 17.40 -2.19 0.10
CA SER A 66 17.71 -3.35 0.94
C SER A 66 19.13 -3.88 0.78
N GLY A 67 19.82 -3.48 -0.29
CA GLY A 67 21.04 -4.16 -0.73
C GLY A 67 20.76 -5.45 -1.50
N GLU A 68 19.49 -5.85 -1.61
CA GLU A 68 19.03 -7.11 -2.18
C GLU A 68 18.00 -6.87 -3.29
N PHE A 69 17.57 -7.92 -3.99
CA PHE A 69 16.38 -7.82 -4.84
C PHE A 69 15.14 -7.78 -3.97
N PHE A 70 14.12 -7.04 -4.37
CA PHE A 70 12.81 -7.05 -3.73
C PHE A 70 11.75 -7.57 -4.70
N ALA A 71 11.02 -8.60 -4.32
CA ALA A 71 9.92 -9.16 -5.09
C ALA A 71 8.59 -8.79 -4.41
N PRO A 72 7.83 -7.81 -4.93
CA PRO A 72 6.49 -7.52 -4.44
C PRO A 72 5.54 -8.66 -4.82
N ALA A 73 4.79 -9.17 -3.86
CA ALA A 73 3.81 -10.24 -4.08
C ALA A 73 2.38 -9.69 -4.16
N MET A 74 2.08 -8.68 -3.34
CA MET A 74 0.75 -8.07 -3.32
C MET A 74 0.75 -6.67 -2.72
N ILE A 75 -0.24 -5.88 -3.14
CA ILE A 75 -0.68 -4.69 -2.43
C ILE A 75 -2.09 -4.93 -1.90
N GLN A 76 -2.30 -4.66 -0.61
CA GLN A 76 -3.62 -4.68 0.00
C GLN A 76 -4.01 -3.28 0.44
N VAL A 77 -5.27 -2.92 0.21
CA VAL A 77 -5.85 -1.67 0.69
C VAL A 77 -7.05 -2.01 1.53
N THR A 78 -6.95 -1.75 2.84
CA THR A 78 -8.00 -2.03 3.80
C THR A 78 -8.63 -0.73 4.29
N PHE A 79 -9.92 -0.55 4.01
CA PHE A 79 -10.77 0.52 4.51
C PHE A 79 -11.44 0.08 5.80
N LYS A 80 -11.37 0.91 6.82
CA LYS A 80 -12.06 0.69 8.08
C LYS A 80 -13.01 1.83 8.37
N SER A 81 -14.29 1.49 8.51
CA SER A 81 -15.35 2.33 9.08
C SER A 81 -15.74 1.83 10.47
N SER A 82 -16.68 2.50 11.16
CA SER A 82 -17.17 2.01 12.45
C SER A 82 -17.93 0.68 12.33
N VAL A 83 -18.57 0.44 11.18
CA VAL A 83 -19.51 -0.67 10.98
C VAL A 83 -18.88 -1.84 10.22
N ARG A 84 -17.97 -1.55 9.28
CA ARG A 84 -17.44 -2.55 8.33
C ARG A 84 -15.99 -2.28 7.92
N SER A 85 -15.30 -3.37 7.58
CA SER A 85 -13.98 -3.35 6.97
C SER A 85 -14.06 -3.91 5.55
N TYR A 86 -13.38 -3.29 4.61
CA TYR A 86 -13.31 -3.71 3.21
C TYR A 86 -11.87 -3.77 2.76
N THR A 87 -11.48 -4.82 2.06
CA THR A 87 -10.11 -4.98 1.56
C THR A 87 -10.13 -5.23 0.07
N CYS A 88 -9.35 -4.44 -0.67
CA CYS A 88 -8.96 -4.75 -2.04
C CYS A 88 -7.57 -5.38 -2.02
N THR A 89 -7.36 -6.34 -2.90
CA THR A 89 -6.07 -6.99 -3.10
C THR A 89 -5.68 -6.86 -4.57
N TYR A 90 -4.43 -6.49 -4.80
CA TYR A 90 -3.75 -6.51 -6.09
C TYR A 90 -2.63 -7.55 -5.99
N SER A 91 -2.72 -8.65 -6.73
CA SER A 91 -1.68 -9.68 -6.81
C SER A 91 -1.32 -10.02 -8.25
N ASP A 92 -0.16 -10.64 -8.42
CA ASP A 92 0.27 -11.25 -9.69
C ASP A 92 0.15 -10.29 -10.88
N TYR A 93 -0.67 -10.66 -11.87
CA TYR A 93 -0.95 -9.88 -13.09
C TYR A 93 -1.47 -8.46 -12.80
N GLN A 94 -2.16 -8.25 -11.68
CA GLN A 94 -2.69 -6.93 -11.33
C GLN A 94 -1.59 -5.97 -10.91
N LEU A 95 -0.50 -6.47 -10.30
CA LEU A 95 0.67 -5.64 -9.98
C LEU A 95 1.41 -5.22 -11.25
N ASP A 96 1.63 -6.17 -12.17
CA ASP A 96 2.26 -5.87 -13.47
C ASP A 96 1.45 -4.86 -14.28
N ALA A 97 0.12 -5.03 -14.33
CA ALA A 97 -0.79 -4.13 -15.02
C ALA A 97 -0.80 -2.68 -14.47
N ILE A 98 -0.40 -2.49 -13.21
CA ILE A 98 -0.28 -1.15 -12.60
C ILE A 98 1.17 -0.65 -12.54
N GLY A 99 2.07 -1.33 -13.25
CA GLY A 99 3.47 -0.95 -13.43
C GLY A 99 4.41 -1.42 -12.33
N ILE A 100 3.99 -2.34 -11.46
CA ILE A 100 4.84 -2.93 -10.43
C ILE A 100 5.46 -4.22 -10.97
N PRO A 101 6.79 -4.28 -11.17
CA PRO A 101 7.44 -5.46 -11.70
C PRO A 101 7.46 -6.58 -10.66
N VAL A 102 7.57 -7.82 -11.14
CA VAL A 102 7.72 -9.02 -10.30
C VAL A 102 9.00 -9.00 -9.45
N ARG A 103 9.99 -8.17 -9.81
CA ARG A 103 11.28 -8.06 -9.15
C ARG A 103 11.86 -6.66 -9.34
N MET A 104 12.30 -6.05 -8.24
CA MET A 104 12.98 -4.76 -8.19
C MET A 104 14.45 -4.97 -7.81
N THR A 105 15.34 -4.32 -8.55
CA THR A 105 16.78 -4.28 -8.29
C THR A 105 17.09 -3.38 -7.07
N ASN A 106 18.28 -3.55 -6.50
CA ASN A 106 18.72 -2.68 -5.41
C ASN A 106 18.85 -1.23 -5.90
N ASN A 107 18.40 -0.28 -5.09
CA ASN A 107 18.30 1.16 -5.38
C ASN A 107 17.28 1.56 -6.46
N GLU A 108 16.46 0.62 -6.94
CA GLU A 108 15.37 0.92 -7.84
C GLU A 108 14.26 1.69 -7.11
N ILE A 109 13.71 2.70 -7.80
CA ILE A 109 12.57 3.48 -7.35
C ILE A 109 11.49 3.34 -8.40
N LEU A 110 10.30 2.98 -7.95
CA LEU A 110 9.13 2.82 -8.78
C LEU A 110 8.03 3.76 -8.32
N ASP A 111 7.49 4.52 -9.25
CA ASP A 111 6.21 5.21 -9.11
C ASP A 111 5.16 4.42 -9.90
N LEU A 112 4.00 4.15 -9.29
CA LEU A 112 2.92 3.52 -10.05
C LEU A 112 2.51 4.39 -11.23
N THR A 113 2.30 3.74 -12.37
CA THR A 113 1.83 4.36 -13.61
C THR A 113 0.31 4.45 -13.65
N CYS A 114 -0.38 3.57 -12.92
CA CYS A 114 -1.83 3.51 -12.84
C CYS A 114 -2.32 3.63 -11.38
N PRO A 115 -3.39 4.40 -11.12
CA PRO A 115 -3.99 4.47 -9.80
C PRO A 115 -4.57 3.11 -9.38
N ILE A 116 -4.39 2.76 -8.11
CA ILE A 116 -5.13 1.65 -7.51
C ILE A 116 -6.58 2.10 -7.28
N LYS A 117 -7.54 1.29 -7.75
CA LYS A 117 -8.96 1.58 -7.67
C LYS A 117 -9.65 0.61 -6.71
N CYS A 118 -10.26 1.17 -5.68
CA CYS A 118 -10.96 0.40 -4.66
C CYS A 118 -12.41 0.81 -4.52
N GLY A 119 -13.31 -0.02 -5.06
CA GLY A 119 -14.76 0.20 -5.05
C GLY A 119 -15.53 -0.61 -4.00
N GLY A 120 -16.83 -0.35 -3.92
CA GLY A 120 -17.74 -1.05 -3.00
C GLY A 120 -17.76 -0.45 -1.59
N LEU A 121 -17.33 0.80 -1.47
CA LEU A 121 -17.36 1.53 -0.21
C LEU A 121 -18.83 1.84 0.15
N PRO A 122 -19.28 1.60 1.39
CA PRO A 122 -20.59 2.02 1.84
C PRO A 122 -20.58 3.52 2.10
N ILE A 123 -20.66 4.31 1.04
CA ILE A 123 -20.58 5.76 1.13
C ILE A 123 -21.97 6.34 1.34
N GLY A 124 -22.09 7.18 2.37
CA GLY A 124 -23.36 7.69 2.88
C GLY A 124 -23.36 7.89 4.41
N SER A 125 -22.33 7.42 5.12
CA SER A 125 -22.14 7.73 6.53
C SER A 125 -21.19 8.93 6.68
N PRO A 126 -21.50 9.94 7.52
CA PRO A 126 -20.62 11.09 7.80
C PRO A 126 -19.35 10.73 8.57
N GLU A 127 -19.01 9.44 8.64
CA GLU A 127 -17.90 8.93 9.43
C GLU A 127 -16.56 9.10 8.74
N LYS A 128 -15.54 9.42 9.55
CA LYS A 128 -14.16 9.42 9.10
C LYS A 128 -13.74 7.98 8.73
N VAL A 129 -13.53 7.74 7.44
CA VAL A 129 -12.97 6.49 6.93
C VAL A 129 -11.44 6.61 6.91
N THR A 130 -10.74 5.54 7.31
CA THR A 130 -9.29 5.45 7.16
C THR A 130 -8.96 4.25 6.29
N ALA A 131 -7.92 4.39 5.47
CA ALA A 131 -7.36 3.31 4.68
C ALA A 131 -5.97 2.95 5.19
N THR A 132 -5.65 1.66 5.16
CA THR A 132 -4.29 1.16 5.33
C THR A 132 -3.88 0.50 4.02
N VAL A 133 -2.80 1.00 3.43
CA VAL A 133 -2.14 0.41 2.27
C VAL A 133 -0.99 -0.45 2.78
N GLU A 134 -0.94 -1.70 2.34
CA GLU A 134 0.05 -2.69 2.72
C GLU A 134 0.77 -3.19 1.47
N LEU A 135 2.10 -3.07 1.44
CA LEU A 135 2.95 -3.71 0.45
C LEU A 135 3.56 -4.95 1.09
N ILE A 136 3.32 -6.10 0.47
CA ILE A 136 3.77 -7.40 0.96
C ILE A 136 4.61 -8.07 -0.13
N GLY A 137 5.74 -8.63 0.27
CA GLY A 137 6.68 -9.30 -0.62
C GLY A 137 7.82 -9.93 0.15
N HIS A 138 8.96 -10.10 -0.50
CA HIS A 138 10.18 -10.58 0.14
C HIS A 138 11.42 -9.94 -0.51
N THR A 139 12.50 -9.80 0.24
CA THR A 139 13.82 -9.61 -0.35
C THR A 139 14.48 -10.95 -0.65
N GLU A 140 15.31 -10.98 -1.68
CA GLU A 140 16.09 -12.13 -2.10
C GLU A 140 17.57 -11.75 -2.11
N SER A 141 18.34 -12.38 -1.22
CA SER A 141 19.77 -12.17 -1.12
C SER A 141 20.54 -12.94 -2.22
N GLY A 142 21.82 -12.62 -2.41
CA GLY A 142 22.67 -13.31 -3.38
C GLY A 142 22.86 -14.83 -3.13
N ASN A 143 22.50 -15.34 -1.95
CA ASN A 143 22.53 -16.79 -1.65
C ASN A 143 21.15 -17.45 -1.76
N GLY A 144 20.13 -16.73 -2.25
CA GLY A 144 18.76 -17.21 -2.39
C GLY A 144 17.95 -17.20 -1.11
N HIS A 145 18.46 -16.62 -0.01
CA HIS A 145 17.69 -16.44 1.21
C HIS A 145 16.56 -15.43 0.98
N LEU A 146 15.33 -15.83 1.33
CA LEU A 146 14.14 -15.00 1.20
C LEU A 146 13.74 -14.44 2.56
N THR A 147 13.71 -13.11 2.68
CA THR A 147 13.26 -12.42 3.90
C THR A 147 11.90 -11.77 3.65
N PRO A 148 10.84 -12.15 4.37
CA PRO A 148 9.52 -11.56 4.16
C PRO A 148 9.51 -10.08 4.54
N ILE A 149 8.85 -9.27 3.72
CA ILE A 149 8.68 -7.83 3.92
C ILE A 149 7.20 -7.50 3.94
N LYS A 150 6.81 -6.68 4.92
CA LYS A 150 5.49 -6.07 5.01
C LYS A 150 5.63 -4.62 5.43
N ILE A 151 5.18 -3.70 4.58
CA ILE A 151 5.21 -2.26 4.85
C ILE A 151 3.78 -1.76 4.88
N GLN A 152 3.42 -1.01 5.92
CA GLN A 152 2.09 -0.44 6.08
C GLN A 152 2.13 1.07 6.09
N LYS A 153 1.19 1.71 5.39
CA LYS A 153 0.98 3.15 5.42
C LYS A 153 -0.50 3.46 5.59
N LYS A 154 -0.78 4.47 6.42
CA LYS A 154 -2.14 4.95 6.66
C LYS A 154 -2.45 6.10 5.73
N MET A 155 -3.71 6.21 5.35
CA MET A 155 -4.26 7.25 4.51
C MET A 155 -5.62 7.65 5.09
N ASP A 156 -5.86 8.95 5.15
CA ASP A 156 -7.17 9.51 5.48
C ASP A 156 -8.04 9.50 4.21
N ILE A 157 -9.30 9.06 4.34
CA ILE A 157 -10.25 9.10 3.23
C ILE A 157 -11.16 10.31 3.43
N ILE A 158 -11.20 11.16 2.42
CA ILE A 158 -12.03 12.37 2.39
C ILE A 158 -13.24 12.09 1.49
N ASN A 159 -14.42 12.28 2.06
CA ASN A 159 -15.69 12.23 1.34
C ASN A 159 -16.14 13.64 0.94
#